data_AF-A0A818S4R1-F1
#
_entry.id   AF-A0A818S4R1-F1
#
_cell.length_a   1.000
_cell.length_b   1.000
_cell.length_c   1.000
_cell.angle_alpha   90.00
_cell.angle_beta   90.00
_cell.angle_gamma   90.00
#
_symmetry.space_group_name_H-M   'P 1'
#
loop_
_entity.id
_entity.type
_entity.pdbx_description
1 polymer ?
#
loop_
_entity_poly.entity_id
_entity_poly.type
_entity_poly.pdbx_seq_one_letter_code
_entity_poly.pdbx_strand_id
1 'polypeptide(L)'
;MNSYSHKLSLSSNRSSRNKSSSSSQHGVWYYNSGDSSDVSWNPFSDIDNEIIEDGFCKNEKRLELDDYYIDLDKSILIDKQNSSIQKSIKRCIRQSHETPLRSERFYTTQKLVKSCNNNDLNDRRFINEWKRRYTKMSIDDKLEQAANGIIKEGMQLGKQIEAEWIAQQLRSVKSKSNVEMEKCIILLYTHESFLYRLINTTLRENDQSKIDNLGAFAELLSKCDCSSSMDQLGYAGELYRGAQLDEQTIESYRQSVGQTKTWDAFSSTSKNRKKAESFGNVLFIINRDKSTRYRFSGMDISSISHYPEEEEVLIRAARNFTIEKFERDDLTGKYRIFLLLH
;
A
#
# COMPACT_ATOMS: atom_id res chain seq x y z
N MET A 1 -24.52 -26.99 -40.94
CA MET A 1 -24.23 -25.67 -40.35
C MET A 1 -24.27 -25.83 -38.84
N ASN A 2 -23.08 -25.88 -38.24
CA ASN A 2 -22.84 -26.13 -36.83
C ASN A 2 -23.19 -24.89 -36.00
N SER A 3 -23.98 -25.03 -34.93
CA SER A 3 -23.93 -24.11 -33.80
C SER A 3 -23.68 -24.89 -32.51
N TYR A 4 -22.41 -24.88 -32.10
CA TYR A 4 -21.98 -25.38 -30.81
C TYR A 4 -22.36 -24.34 -29.75
N SER A 5 -23.31 -24.70 -28.89
CA SER A 5 -23.68 -23.98 -27.68
C SER A 5 -22.80 -24.48 -26.53
N HIS A 6 -21.71 -23.76 -26.24
CA HIS A 6 -20.95 -23.97 -25.01
C HIS A 6 -21.58 -23.15 -23.88
N LYS A 7 -22.40 -23.82 -23.06
CA LYS A 7 -22.79 -23.33 -21.74
C LYS A 7 -21.60 -23.48 -20.79
N LEU A 8 -20.98 -22.37 -20.41
CA LEU A 8 -20.09 -22.29 -19.26
C LEU A 8 -20.94 -22.31 -17.99
N SER A 9 -20.93 -23.45 -17.27
CA SER A 9 -21.53 -23.55 -15.95
C SER A 9 -20.60 -22.87 -14.94
N LEU A 10 -20.94 -21.63 -14.56
CA LEU A 10 -20.41 -20.98 -13.37
C LEU A 10 -20.91 -21.74 -12.13
N SER A 11 -20.04 -22.57 -11.56
CA SER A 11 -20.26 -23.16 -10.24
C SER A 11 -19.95 -22.10 -9.18
N SER A 12 -20.99 -21.39 -8.76
CA SER A 12 -21.00 -20.56 -7.56
C SER A 12 -21.00 -21.46 -6.32
N ASN A 13 -19.82 -21.72 -5.76
CA ASN A 13 -19.70 -22.24 -4.41
C ASN A 13 -18.31 -21.90 -3.85
N ARG A 14 -18.24 -20.91 -2.95
CA ARG A 14 -17.41 -20.98 -1.73
C ARG A 14 -17.67 -19.81 -0.78
N SER A 15 -18.31 -20.18 0.32
CA SER A 15 -17.96 -19.86 1.72
C SER A 15 -17.56 -18.42 2.05
N SER A 16 -18.55 -17.70 2.58
CA SER A 16 -18.36 -16.67 3.59
C SER A 16 -17.60 -17.27 4.79
N ARG A 17 -16.34 -16.88 4.99
CA ARG A 17 -15.65 -17.09 6.26
C ARG A 17 -15.99 -15.93 7.19
N ASN A 18 -16.93 -16.18 8.10
CA ASN A 18 -16.93 -15.50 9.40
C ASN A 18 -15.62 -15.88 10.12
N LYS A 19 -14.61 -15.00 10.07
CA LYS A 19 -13.42 -15.12 10.91
C LYS A 19 -13.78 -14.67 12.33
N SER A 20 -14.23 -15.62 13.15
CA SER A 20 -14.11 -15.52 14.61
C SER A 20 -12.64 -15.65 15.00
N SER A 21 -12.29 -14.99 16.10
CA SER A 21 -10.94 -14.75 16.66
C SER A 21 -10.20 -16.02 17.09
N SER A 22 -9.75 -16.83 16.12
CA SER A 22 -8.63 -17.75 16.29
C SER A 22 -7.46 -17.21 15.46
N SER A 23 -6.27 -17.12 16.05
CA SER A 23 -5.04 -16.72 15.38
C SER A 23 -4.72 -17.70 14.25
N SER A 24 -5.25 -17.43 13.06
CA SER A 24 -4.97 -18.25 11.88
C SER A 24 -3.49 -18.13 11.56
N GLN A 25 -2.74 -19.21 11.81
CA GLN A 25 -1.35 -19.34 11.41
C GLN A 25 -1.26 -19.12 9.90
N HIS A 26 -0.67 -18.00 9.49
CA HIS A 26 -0.49 -17.67 8.07
C HIS A 26 0.88 -18.21 7.62
N GLY A 27 0.87 -18.98 6.53
CA GLY A 27 2.09 -19.50 5.92
C GLY A 27 2.82 -18.39 5.17
N VAL A 28 4.15 -18.33 5.33
CA VAL A 28 5.01 -17.47 4.53
C VAL A 28 6.00 -18.34 3.78
N TRP A 29 6.17 -18.05 2.50
CA TRP A 29 7.06 -18.76 1.60
C TRP A 29 8.37 -18.00 1.44
N TYR A 30 9.45 -18.77 1.35
CA TYR A 30 10.80 -18.29 1.17
C TYR A 30 11.47 -19.03 0.04
N TYR A 31 12.42 -18.39 -0.63
CA TYR A 31 13.33 -19.01 -1.57
C TYR A 31 14.78 -18.87 -1.13
N ASN A 32 15.60 -19.86 -1.48
CA ASN A 32 17.03 -19.82 -1.20
C ASN A 32 17.77 -19.05 -2.31
N SER A 33 18.45 -17.96 -1.94
CA SER A 33 19.24 -17.15 -2.87
C SER A 33 20.69 -17.60 -3.02
N GLY A 34 21.15 -18.54 -2.19
CA GLY A 34 22.55 -18.94 -2.12
C GLY A 34 22.94 -20.05 -3.09
N ASP A 35 24.12 -19.90 -3.69
CA ASP A 35 24.81 -20.98 -4.40
C ASP A 35 25.62 -21.81 -3.39
N SER A 36 25.06 -22.96 -2.99
CA SER A 36 25.67 -24.13 -2.31
C SER A 36 26.53 -23.95 -1.04
N SER A 37 26.94 -22.74 -0.64
CA SER A 37 27.82 -22.50 0.51
C SER A 37 27.31 -21.47 1.52
N ASP A 38 26.38 -20.59 1.15
CA ASP A 38 25.79 -19.61 2.07
C ASP A 38 24.25 -19.57 1.90
N VAL A 39 23.53 -20.23 2.80
CA VAL A 39 22.07 -20.42 2.69
C VAL A 39 21.37 -19.15 3.18
N SER A 40 21.01 -18.27 2.24
CA SER A 40 20.20 -17.08 2.52
C SER A 40 18.77 -17.25 2.01
N TRP A 41 17.82 -17.38 2.94
CA TRP A 41 16.39 -17.50 2.66
C TRP A 41 15.74 -16.13 2.59
N ASN A 42 15.20 -15.77 1.43
CA ASN A 42 14.50 -14.52 1.22
C ASN A 42 12.99 -14.78 1.10
N PRO A 43 12.14 -13.96 1.70
CA PRO A 43 10.70 -14.08 1.50
C PRO A 43 10.35 -13.73 0.05
N PHE A 44 9.29 -14.34 -0.47
CA PHE A 44 8.63 -13.83 -1.67
C PHE A 44 8.00 -12.46 -1.40
N SER A 45 7.60 -11.73 -2.45
CA SER A 45 6.78 -10.52 -2.26
C SER A 45 5.47 -10.86 -1.55
N ASP A 46 4.77 -9.88 -0.97
CA ASP A 46 3.55 -10.17 -0.23
C ASP A 46 2.48 -10.82 -1.12
N ILE A 47 2.36 -10.34 -2.37
CA ILE A 47 1.35 -10.86 -3.30
C ILE A 47 1.77 -12.22 -3.85
N ASP A 48 3.06 -12.42 -4.17
CA ASP A 48 3.55 -13.76 -4.53
C ASP A 48 3.29 -14.75 -3.39
N ASN A 49 3.51 -14.36 -2.13
CA ASN A 49 3.16 -15.18 -0.98
C ASN A 49 1.68 -15.56 -0.95
N GLU A 50 0.77 -14.59 -1.17
CA GLU A 50 -0.67 -14.87 -1.22
C GLU A 50 -1.04 -15.82 -2.38
N ILE A 51 -0.42 -15.64 -3.56
CA ILE A 51 -0.63 -16.52 -4.72
C ILE A 51 -0.14 -17.94 -4.41
N ILE A 52 1.06 -18.08 -3.86
CA ILE A 52 1.66 -19.37 -3.52
C ILE A 52 0.84 -20.07 -2.44
N GLU A 53 0.43 -19.34 -1.41
CA GLU A 53 -0.35 -19.90 -0.30
C GLU A 53 -1.77 -20.33 -0.74
N ASP A 54 -2.43 -19.56 -1.61
CA ASP A 54 -3.72 -19.93 -2.19
C ASP A 54 -3.62 -21.18 -3.07
N GLY A 55 -2.59 -21.24 -3.94
CA GLY A 55 -2.28 -22.40 -4.75
C GLY A 55 -1.99 -23.66 -3.91
N PHE A 56 -1.19 -23.51 -2.85
CA PHE A 56 -0.92 -24.58 -1.89
C PHE A 56 -2.22 -25.06 -1.21
N CYS A 57 -3.07 -24.15 -0.73
CA CYS A 57 -4.35 -24.48 -0.11
C CYS A 57 -5.32 -25.21 -1.07
N LYS A 58 -5.17 -25.00 -2.38
CA LYS A 58 -5.95 -25.67 -3.43
C LYS A 58 -5.33 -26.99 -3.91
N ASN A 59 -4.19 -27.40 -3.36
CA ASN A 59 -3.39 -28.54 -3.83
C ASN A 59 -2.97 -28.41 -5.30
N GLU A 60 -2.68 -27.19 -5.74
CA GLU A 60 -2.09 -26.97 -7.05
C GLU A 60 -0.64 -27.46 -7.05
N LYS A 61 -0.22 -28.11 -8.14
CA LYS A 61 1.14 -28.65 -8.25
C LYS A 61 2.14 -27.62 -8.76
N ARG A 62 1.66 -26.75 -9.63
CA ARG A 62 2.45 -25.74 -10.31
C ARG A 62 1.72 -24.41 -10.33
N LEU A 63 2.47 -23.36 -10.08
CA LEU A 63 1.99 -21.99 -10.11
C LEU A 63 2.88 -21.17 -11.03
N GLU A 64 2.30 -20.12 -11.59
CA GLU A 64 3.02 -19.13 -12.37
C GLU A 64 3.04 -17.82 -11.58
N LEU A 65 4.23 -17.23 -11.43
CA LEU A 65 4.47 -15.88 -10.93
C LEU A 65 5.06 -15.05 -12.07
N ASP A 66 5.22 -13.74 -11.90
CA ASP A 66 5.70 -12.88 -13.00
C ASP A 66 7.05 -13.33 -13.57
N ASP A 67 8.02 -13.56 -12.68
CA ASP A 67 9.41 -13.86 -13.03
C ASP A 67 9.74 -15.38 -12.99
N TYR A 68 8.87 -16.19 -12.36
CA TYR A 68 9.18 -17.59 -12.02
C TYR A 68 7.99 -18.53 -12.22
N TYR A 69 8.28 -19.82 -12.37
CA TYR A 69 7.34 -20.90 -12.09
C TYR A 69 7.65 -21.50 -10.72
N ILE A 70 6.61 -21.90 -9.98
CA ILE A 70 6.75 -22.65 -8.73
C ILE A 70 6.27 -24.08 -8.97
N ASP A 71 7.08 -25.07 -8.59
CA ASP A 71 6.69 -26.48 -8.52
C ASP A 71 6.61 -26.87 -7.03
N LEU A 72 5.39 -26.90 -6.50
CA LEU A 72 5.11 -27.13 -5.07
C LEU A 72 5.45 -28.57 -4.65
N ASP A 73 5.23 -29.55 -5.54
CA ASP A 73 5.56 -30.96 -5.30
C ASP A 73 7.08 -31.14 -5.09
N LYS A 74 7.88 -30.41 -5.87
CA LYS A 74 9.35 -30.44 -5.78
C LYS A 74 9.93 -29.41 -4.82
N SER A 75 9.11 -28.48 -4.32
CA SER A 75 9.57 -27.35 -3.51
C SER A 75 10.71 -26.58 -4.18
N ILE A 76 10.52 -26.22 -5.44
CA ILE A 76 11.46 -25.40 -6.22
C ILE A 76 10.76 -24.25 -6.92
N LEU A 77 11.49 -23.17 -7.14
CA LEU A 77 11.18 -22.15 -8.12
C LEU A 77 12.10 -22.32 -9.34
N ILE A 78 11.59 -21.96 -10.51
CA ILE A 78 12.26 -22.09 -11.80
C ILE A 78 12.18 -20.73 -12.50
N ASP A 79 13.32 -20.16 -12.87
CA ASP A 79 13.39 -18.89 -13.59
C ASP A 79 12.81 -19.00 -15.01
N LYS A 80 11.95 -18.04 -15.40
CA LYS A 80 11.31 -18.05 -16.73
C LYS A 80 12.28 -17.72 -17.86
N GLN A 81 13.28 -16.89 -17.60
CA GLN A 81 14.28 -16.49 -18.60
C GLN A 81 15.35 -17.58 -18.75
N ASN A 82 15.62 -18.33 -17.68
CA ASN A 82 16.60 -19.40 -17.69
C ASN A 82 16.16 -20.59 -16.81
N SER A 83 15.52 -21.59 -17.42
CA SER A 83 15.01 -22.79 -16.72
C SER A 83 16.07 -23.67 -16.04
N SER A 84 17.36 -23.44 -16.31
CA SER A 84 18.46 -24.07 -15.58
C SER A 84 18.67 -23.47 -14.19
N ILE A 85 18.24 -22.24 -13.97
CA ILE A 85 18.26 -21.58 -12.66
C ILE A 85 17.06 -22.08 -11.86
N GLN A 86 17.34 -22.91 -10.86
CA GLN A 86 16.35 -23.43 -9.93
C GLN A 86 16.79 -23.16 -8.51
N LYS A 87 15.86 -22.74 -7.66
CA LYS A 87 16.13 -22.47 -6.26
C LYS A 87 15.12 -23.21 -5.40
N SER A 88 15.57 -23.78 -4.28
CA SER A 88 14.66 -24.40 -3.32
C SER A 88 13.75 -23.35 -2.69
N ILE A 89 12.51 -23.74 -2.43
CA ILE A 89 11.56 -22.95 -1.64
C ILE A 89 11.20 -23.69 -0.37
N LYS A 90 10.72 -22.96 0.64
CA LYS A 90 10.13 -23.55 1.84
C LYS A 90 8.98 -22.70 2.33
N ARG A 91 8.03 -23.37 2.99
CA ARG A 91 6.95 -22.72 3.75
C ARG A 91 7.32 -22.70 5.23
N CYS A 92 7.09 -21.59 5.89
CA CYS A 92 7.23 -21.45 7.34
C CYS A 92 5.92 -20.91 7.92
N ILE A 93 5.58 -21.33 9.14
CA ILE A 93 4.48 -20.72 9.88
C ILE A 93 5.02 -19.51 10.60
N ARG A 94 4.54 -18.32 10.23
CA ARG A 94 5.02 -17.07 10.83
C ARG A 94 4.41 -16.87 12.21
N GLN A 95 5.23 -16.50 13.20
CA GLN A 95 4.71 -15.95 14.44
C GLN A 95 4.45 -14.45 14.26
N SER A 96 3.41 -13.90 14.90
CA SER A 96 2.94 -12.52 14.63
C SER A 96 4.01 -11.44 14.86
N HIS A 97 4.98 -11.70 15.74
CA HIS A 97 6.07 -10.77 16.06
C HIS A 97 7.25 -10.79 15.07
N GLU A 98 7.20 -11.65 14.04
CA GLU A 98 8.29 -11.84 13.06
C GLU A 98 7.99 -11.16 11.71
N THR A 99 6.94 -10.34 11.62
CA THR A 99 6.67 -9.57 10.40
C THR A 99 7.68 -8.43 10.29
N PRO A 100 8.44 -8.34 9.18
CA PRO A 100 9.47 -7.33 9.04
C PRO A 100 8.72 -6.00 8.85
N LEU A 101 9.28 -4.94 9.39
CA LEU A 101 8.77 -3.61 9.07
C LEU A 101 9.11 -3.32 7.61
N ARG A 102 8.16 -2.77 6.84
CA ARG A 102 8.35 -2.38 5.44
C ARG A 102 9.32 -1.21 5.36
N SER A 103 10.61 -1.53 5.24
CA SER A 103 11.72 -0.58 5.14
C SER A 103 11.41 0.55 4.15
N GLU A 104 10.97 0.21 2.94
CA GLU A 104 10.66 1.14 1.85
C GLU A 104 9.69 2.26 2.23
N ARG A 105 8.71 2.01 3.13
CA ARG A 105 7.79 3.06 3.60
C ARG A 105 8.50 4.19 4.31
N PHE A 106 9.58 3.86 5.00
CA PHE A 106 10.35 4.76 5.83
C PHE A 106 11.58 5.32 5.11
N TYR A 107 11.87 4.88 3.87
CA TYR A 107 12.92 5.46 3.04
C TYR A 107 12.37 6.44 1.99
N THR A 108 11.06 6.42 1.69
CA THR A 108 10.55 7.29 0.62
C THR A 108 10.49 8.77 1.04
N THR A 109 11.24 9.59 0.30
CA THR A 109 11.30 11.05 0.42
C THR A 109 9.94 11.69 0.15
N GLN A 110 9.45 12.49 1.09
CA GLN A 110 8.31 13.39 0.86
C GLN A 110 8.83 14.77 0.50
N LYS A 111 8.81 15.11 -0.80
CA LYS A 111 9.13 16.45 -1.27
C LYS A 111 8.04 17.42 -0.83
N LEU A 112 8.45 18.58 -0.32
CA LEU A 112 7.53 19.65 0.07
C LEU A 112 6.92 20.31 -1.16
N VAL A 113 5.60 20.35 -1.22
CA VAL A 113 4.87 21.17 -2.19
C VAL A 113 4.32 22.40 -1.47
N LYS A 114 4.39 23.56 -2.12
CA LYS A 114 3.80 24.80 -1.59
C LYS A 114 2.31 24.56 -1.36
N SER A 115 1.80 24.95 -0.18
CA SER A 115 0.36 24.88 0.08
C SER A 115 -0.39 25.67 -0.98
N CYS A 116 -1.39 25.04 -1.59
CA CYS A 116 -2.23 25.67 -2.59
C CYS A 116 -3.33 26.46 -1.87
N ASN A 117 -3.14 27.77 -1.66
CA ASN A 117 -4.23 28.68 -1.27
C ASN A 117 -5.10 29.09 -2.47
N ASN A 118 -4.76 28.66 -3.70
CA ASN A 118 -5.51 28.92 -4.92
C ASN A 118 -6.31 27.68 -5.34
N ASN A 119 -7.62 27.87 -5.59
CA ASN A 119 -8.55 26.82 -6.05
C ASN A 119 -8.03 26.09 -7.30
N ASP A 120 -7.43 26.81 -8.27
CA ASP A 120 -6.93 26.24 -9.53
C ASP A 120 -5.84 25.17 -9.36
N LEU A 121 -4.96 25.30 -8.36
CA LEU A 121 -3.90 24.32 -8.13
C LEU A 121 -4.42 23.11 -7.36
N ASN A 122 -5.41 23.29 -6.51
CA ASN A 122 -6.05 22.20 -5.80
C ASN A 122 -6.88 21.34 -6.77
N ASP A 123 -7.56 21.96 -7.73
CA ASP A 123 -8.36 21.27 -8.76
C ASP A 123 -7.50 20.44 -9.74
N ARG A 124 -6.24 20.87 -9.98
CA ARG A 124 -5.28 20.15 -10.84
C ARG A 124 -4.51 19.02 -10.14
N ARG A 125 -4.77 18.76 -8.86
CA ARG A 125 -4.19 17.59 -8.18
C ARG A 125 -4.76 16.31 -8.76
N PHE A 126 -3.90 15.31 -8.95
CA PHE A 126 -4.21 14.02 -9.57
C PHE A 126 -5.61 13.44 -9.23
N ILE A 127 -5.95 13.33 -7.94
CA ILE A 127 -7.24 12.77 -7.48
C ILE A 127 -8.42 13.70 -7.85
N ASN A 128 -8.25 15.01 -7.76
CA ASN A 128 -9.31 15.98 -8.06
C ASN A 128 -9.57 16.07 -9.57
N GLU A 129 -8.52 16.01 -10.38
CA GLU A 129 -8.64 15.96 -11.84
C GLU A 129 -9.36 14.68 -12.28
N TRP A 130 -9.05 13.52 -11.69
CA TRP A 130 -9.81 12.29 -11.95
C TRP A 130 -11.28 12.44 -11.54
N LYS A 131 -11.57 12.97 -10.33
CA LYS A 131 -12.96 13.21 -9.88
C LYS A 131 -13.72 14.09 -10.86
N ARG A 132 -13.08 15.15 -11.39
CA ARG A 132 -13.66 16.07 -12.37
C ARG A 132 -14.04 15.34 -13.67
N ARG A 133 -13.19 14.43 -14.17
CA ARG A 133 -13.46 13.63 -15.37
C ARG A 133 -14.56 12.59 -15.18
N TYR A 134 -14.67 12.00 -13.99
CA TYR A 134 -15.50 10.81 -13.73
C TYR A 134 -16.55 10.99 -12.63
N THR A 135 -17.14 12.19 -12.52
CA THR A 135 -18.08 12.58 -11.44
C THR A 135 -19.29 11.66 -11.26
N LYS A 136 -19.78 11.01 -12.33
CA LYS A 136 -21.03 10.23 -12.33
C LYS A 136 -20.83 8.71 -12.28
N MET A 137 -19.60 8.25 -12.07
CA MET A 137 -19.28 6.81 -12.09
C MET A 137 -19.78 6.11 -10.82
N SER A 138 -20.44 4.95 -10.97
CA SER A 138 -20.86 4.12 -9.84
C SER A 138 -19.64 3.54 -9.11
N ILE A 139 -19.80 3.09 -7.86
CA ILE A 139 -18.69 2.48 -7.11
C ILE A 139 -18.16 1.23 -7.80
N ASP A 140 -19.05 0.37 -8.31
CA ASP A 140 -18.65 -0.87 -9.00
C ASP A 140 -17.91 -0.58 -10.31
N ASP A 141 -18.28 0.48 -11.03
CA ASP A 141 -17.55 0.93 -12.22
C ASP A 141 -16.17 1.48 -11.86
N LYS A 142 -16.02 2.15 -10.71
CA LYS A 142 -14.71 2.62 -10.21
C LYS A 142 -13.80 1.46 -9.82
N LEU A 143 -14.34 0.43 -9.17
CA LEU A 143 -13.60 -0.79 -8.86
C LEU A 143 -13.13 -1.47 -10.14
N GLU A 144 -13.99 -1.53 -11.17
CA GLU A 144 -13.61 -2.09 -12.48
C GLU A 144 -12.55 -1.24 -13.19
N GLN A 145 -12.68 0.09 -13.18
CA GLN A 145 -11.69 0.99 -13.77
C GLN A 145 -10.34 0.87 -13.05
N ALA A 146 -10.35 0.82 -11.71
CA ALA A 146 -9.15 0.60 -10.91
C ALA A 146 -8.49 -0.74 -11.25
N ALA A 147 -9.27 -1.83 -11.31
CA ALA A 147 -8.78 -3.16 -11.67
C ALA A 147 -8.10 -3.16 -13.06
N ASN A 148 -8.74 -2.59 -14.08
CA ASN A 148 -8.18 -2.54 -15.44
C ASN A 148 -6.95 -1.64 -15.54
N GLY A 149 -6.95 -0.50 -14.86
CA GLY A 149 -5.82 0.41 -14.84
C GLY A 149 -4.60 -0.19 -14.13
N ILE A 150 -4.81 -0.90 -13.02
CA ILE A 150 -3.76 -1.61 -12.29
C ILE A 150 -3.14 -2.71 -13.17
N ILE A 151 -3.95 -3.51 -13.88
CA ILE A 151 -3.45 -4.52 -14.83
C ILE A 151 -2.56 -3.86 -15.88
N LYS A 152 -3.01 -2.77 -16.50
CA LYS A 152 -2.25 -2.06 -17.54
C LYS A 152 -0.90 -1.55 -17.03
N GLU A 153 -0.86 -0.97 -15.84
CA GLU A 153 0.39 -0.52 -15.21
C GLU A 153 1.29 -1.68 -14.81
N GLY A 154 0.72 -2.75 -14.26
CA GLY A 154 1.44 -3.98 -13.95
C GLY A 154 2.12 -4.58 -15.17
N MET A 155 1.40 -4.71 -16.29
CA MET A 155 1.97 -5.18 -17.57
C MET A 155 3.17 -4.33 -18.03
N GLN A 156 3.09 -3.00 -17.89
CA GLN A 156 4.20 -2.10 -18.26
C GLN A 156 5.44 -2.29 -17.37
N LEU A 157 5.24 -2.74 -16.14
CA LEU A 157 6.30 -3.00 -15.16
C LEU A 157 6.78 -4.46 -15.15
N GLY A 158 6.23 -5.32 -16.01
CA GLY A 158 6.50 -6.77 -15.97
C GLY A 158 5.93 -7.45 -14.72
N LYS A 159 4.85 -6.89 -14.15
CA LYS A 159 4.13 -7.36 -12.95
C LYS A 159 2.67 -7.72 -13.27
N GLN A 160 2.46 -8.46 -14.35
CA GLN A 160 1.13 -8.78 -14.85
C GLN A 160 0.36 -9.69 -13.90
N ILE A 161 0.97 -10.77 -13.41
CA ILE A 161 0.33 -11.75 -12.53
C ILE A 161 0.01 -11.12 -11.18
N GLU A 162 0.93 -10.34 -10.61
CA GLU A 162 0.67 -9.55 -9.41
C GLU A 162 -0.52 -8.60 -9.62
N ALA A 163 -0.57 -7.90 -10.75
CA ALA A 163 -1.64 -6.94 -11.07
C ALA A 163 -3.00 -7.60 -11.31
N GLU A 164 -3.03 -8.75 -11.97
CA GLU A 164 -4.24 -9.55 -12.17
C GLU A 164 -4.81 -10.05 -10.84
N TRP A 165 -3.94 -10.47 -9.92
CA TRP A 165 -4.35 -10.85 -8.57
C TRP A 165 -4.99 -9.67 -7.82
N ILE A 166 -4.36 -8.49 -7.82
CA ILE A 166 -4.91 -7.27 -7.20
C ILE A 166 -6.27 -6.92 -7.82
N ALA A 167 -6.35 -6.95 -9.15
CA ALA A 167 -7.58 -6.66 -9.89
C ALA A 167 -8.70 -7.64 -9.53
N GLN A 168 -8.38 -8.92 -9.32
CA GLN A 168 -9.34 -9.92 -8.88
C GLN A 168 -9.86 -9.61 -7.46
N GLN A 169 -8.99 -9.17 -6.54
CA GLN A 169 -9.42 -8.77 -5.18
C GLN A 169 -10.40 -7.59 -5.24
N LEU A 170 -10.12 -6.57 -6.06
CA LEU A 170 -11.05 -5.44 -6.27
C LEU A 170 -12.38 -5.88 -6.87
N ARG A 171 -12.36 -6.77 -7.86
CA ARG A 171 -13.59 -7.31 -8.47
C ARG A 171 -14.42 -8.15 -7.49
N SER A 172 -13.76 -8.84 -6.56
CA SER A 172 -14.43 -9.70 -5.58
C SER A 172 -15.33 -8.93 -4.59
N VAL A 173 -15.05 -7.63 -4.40
CA VAL A 173 -15.79 -6.75 -3.51
C VAL A 173 -16.84 -5.89 -4.23
N LYS A 174 -17.04 -6.08 -5.53
CA LYS A 174 -18.14 -5.43 -6.26
C LYS A 174 -19.48 -5.85 -5.67
N SER A 175 -20.38 -4.88 -5.53
CA SER A 175 -21.71 -5.05 -4.93
C SER A 175 -21.70 -5.58 -3.47
N LYS A 176 -20.54 -5.57 -2.78
CA LYS A 176 -20.45 -5.85 -1.33
C LYS A 176 -20.75 -4.61 -0.51
N SER A 177 -20.75 -4.75 0.82
CA SER A 177 -20.90 -3.59 1.71
C SER A 177 -19.72 -2.63 1.59
N ASN A 178 -19.94 -1.33 1.87
CA ASN A 178 -18.87 -0.33 1.88
C ASN A 178 -17.71 -0.75 2.81
N VAL A 179 -18.03 -1.34 3.97
CA VAL A 179 -17.02 -1.81 4.94
C VAL A 179 -16.10 -2.87 4.33
N GLU A 180 -16.65 -3.86 3.63
CA GLU A 180 -15.86 -4.93 2.99
C GLU A 180 -14.99 -4.37 1.87
N MET A 181 -15.56 -3.49 1.04
CA MET A 181 -14.84 -2.83 -0.06
C MET A 181 -13.68 -1.96 0.46
N GLU A 182 -13.94 -1.08 1.42
CA GLU A 182 -12.93 -0.18 1.99
C GLU A 182 -11.80 -0.96 2.67
N LYS A 183 -12.13 -2.04 3.41
CA LYS A 183 -11.12 -2.95 3.97
C LYS A 183 -10.25 -3.58 2.88
N CYS A 184 -10.83 -4.02 1.77
CA CYS A 184 -10.08 -4.57 0.64
C CYS A 184 -9.13 -3.53 0.04
N ILE A 185 -9.62 -2.32 -0.25
CA ILE A 185 -8.80 -1.23 -0.82
C ILE A 185 -7.62 -0.89 0.10
N ILE A 186 -7.87 -0.75 1.41
CA ILE A 186 -6.84 -0.48 2.40
C ILE A 186 -5.83 -1.63 2.45
N LEU A 187 -6.30 -2.88 2.54
CA LEU A 187 -5.43 -4.05 2.59
C LEU A 187 -4.50 -4.11 1.36
N LEU A 188 -5.06 -3.93 0.15
CA LEU A 188 -4.30 -3.90 -1.10
C LEU A 188 -3.22 -2.81 -1.12
N TYR A 189 -3.53 -1.61 -0.58
CA TYR A 189 -2.54 -0.54 -0.45
C TYR A 189 -1.41 -0.90 0.55
N THR A 190 -1.68 -1.75 1.54
CA THR A 190 -0.69 -2.11 2.57
C THR A 190 0.25 -3.26 2.18
N HIS A 191 -0.07 -4.03 1.14
CA HIS A 191 0.88 -5.02 0.61
C HIS A 191 2.14 -4.33 0.07
N GLU A 192 3.30 -4.88 0.38
CA GLU A 192 4.55 -4.57 -0.29
C GLU A 192 4.49 -5.09 -1.73
N SER A 193 3.96 -4.24 -2.60
CA SER A 193 3.60 -4.51 -3.99
C SER A 193 4.07 -3.37 -4.89
N PHE A 194 4.05 -3.59 -6.21
CA PHE A 194 4.31 -2.49 -7.15
C PHE A 194 3.26 -1.37 -7.00
N LEU A 195 2.01 -1.70 -6.63
CA LEU A 195 0.92 -0.74 -6.56
C LEU A 195 1.13 0.34 -5.50
N TYR A 196 1.54 -0.04 -4.27
CA TYR A 196 1.82 0.92 -3.21
C TYR A 196 2.89 1.94 -3.64
N ARG A 197 3.97 1.45 -4.27
CA ARG A 197 5.08 2.29 -4.73
C ARG A 197 4.60 3.21 -5.86
N LEU A 198 3.93 2.64 -6.85
CA LEU A 198 3.48 3.34 -8.05
C LEU A 198 2.46 4.45 -7.72
N ILE A 199 1.46 4.18 -6.89
CA ILE A 199 0.46 5.19 -6.49
C ILE A 199 1.15 6.35 -5.78
N ASN A 200 2.00 6.08 -4.79
CA ASN A 200 2.63 7.15 -4.03
C ASN A 200 3.61 7.96 -4.89
N THR A 201 4.37 7.33 -5.79
CA THR A 201 5.26 8.05 -6.72
C THR A 201 4.44 8.91 -7.69
N THR A 202 3.40 8.36 -8.30
CA THR A 202 2.48 9.06 -9.21
C THR A 202 1.92 10.33 -8.56
N LEU A 203 1.48 10.23 -7.29
CA LEU A 203 0.94 11.37 -6.55
C LEU A 203 2.02 12.40 -6.19
N ARG A 204 3.22 11.98 -5.77
CA ARG A 204 4.33 12.91 -5.45
C ARG A 204 4.83 13.68 -6.67
N GLU A 205 4.85 13.03 -7.82
CA GLU A 205 5.26 13.63 -9.09
C GLU A 205 4.11 14.34 -9.80
N ASN A 206 2.89 14.21 -9.27
CA ASN A 206 1.65 14.65 -9.88
C ASN A 206 1.54 14.21 -11.36
N ASP A 207 1.96 12.98 -11.67
CA ASP A 207 2.04 12.44 -13.02
C ASP A 207 0.63 12.27 -13.62
N GLN A 208 0.19 13.28 -14.37
CA GLN A 208 -1.13 13.31 -14.97
C GLN A 208 -1.34 12.24 -16.05
N SER A 209 -0.27 11.65 -16.59
CA SER A 209 -0.36 10.63 -17.64
C SER A 209 -0.99 9.32 -17.14
N LYS A 210 -0.93 9.08 -15.82
CA LYS A 210 -1.47 7.89 -15.16
C LYS A 210 -2.88 8.07 -14.60
N ILE A 211 -3.51 9.23 -14.78
CA ILE A 211 -4.84 9.52 -14.22
C ILE A 211 -5.88 8.48 -14.62
N ASP A 212 -5.93 8.12 -15.89
CA ASP A 212 -6.97 7.22 -16.40
C ASP A 212 -6.75 5.76 -15.93
N ASN A 213 -5.53 5.41 -15.49
CA ASN A 213 -5.20 4.07 -14.99
C ASN A 213 -5.28 4.01 -13.45
N LEU A 214 -4.73 4.98 -12.72
CA LEU A 214 -4.57 4.91 -11.27
C LEU A 214 -5.51 5.84 -10.49
N GLY A 215 -6.15 6.79 -11.17
CA GLY A 215 -7.02 7.78 -10.53
C GLY A 215 -8.21 7.18 -9.79
N ALA A 216 -8.80 6.11 -10.33
CA ALA A 216 -9.92 5.42 -9.69
C ALA A 216 -9.51 4.79 -8.34
N PHE A 217 -8.38 4.07 -8.30
CA PHE A 217 -7.87 3.48 -7.05
C PHE A 217 -7.50 4.55 -6.03
N ALA A 218 -6.78 5.60 -6.45
CA ALA A 218 -6.40 6.70 -5.57
C ALA A 218 -7.64 7.43 -5.00
N GLU A 219 -8.72 7.58 -5.79
CA GLU A 219 -9.97 8.17 -5.32
C GLU A 219 -10.70 7.30 -4.31
N LEU A 220 -10.79 6.00 -4.57
CA LEU A 220 -11.39 5.01 -3.67
C LEU A 220 -10.67 4.98 -2.33
N LEU A 221 -9.32 4.93 -2.33
CA LEU A 221 -8.53 4.96 -1.11
C LEU A 221 -8.69 6.30 -0.36
N SER A 222 -8.71 7.42 -1.08
CA SER A 222 -8.93 8.75 -0.48
C SER A 222 -10.29 8.88 0.21
N LYS A 223 -11.32 8.18 -0.29
CA LYS A 223 -12.66 8.20 0.31
C LYS A 223 -12.78 7.41 1.60
N CYS A 224 -11.92 6.42 1.83
CA CYS A 224 -11.94 5.61 3.06
C CYS A 224 -11.82 6.49 4.32
N ASP A 225 -10.99 7.55 4.29
CA ASP A 225 -10.79 8.50 5.39
C ASP A 225 -12.02 9.41 5.68
N CYS A 226 -12.95 9.52 4.73
CA CYS A 226 -14.14 10.38 4.83
C CYS A 226 -15.44 9.58 5.01
N SER A 227 -15.34 8.25 5.14
CA SER A 227 -16.51 7.37 5.14
C SER A 227 -17.01 7.11 6.55
N SER A 228 -18.33 7.25 6.77
CA SER A 228 -18.94 6.98 8.07
C SER A 228 -18.81 5.51 8.50
N SER A 229 -18.63 4.58 7.56
CA SER A 229 -18.32 3.17 7.86
C SER A 229 -16.96 2.98 8.53
N MET A 230 -16.08 3.97 8.43
CA MET A 230 -14.71 3.92 8.96
C MET A 230 -14.44 4.94 10.06
N ASP A 231 -15.47 5.65 10.58
CA ASP A 231 -15.31 6.62 11.67
C ASP A 231 -14.62 6.02 12.91
N GLN A 232 -14.85 4.73 13.16
CA GLN A 232 -14.22 3.97 14.26
C GLN A 232 -12.71 3.78 14.10
N LEU A 233 -12.18 3.93 12.88
CA LEU A 233 -10.75 3.87 12.60
C LEU A 233 -10.08 5.23 12.79
N GLY A 234 -10.82 6.29 13.10
CA GLY A 234 -10.23 7.61 13.30
C GLY A 234 -9.24 7.63 14.47
N TYR A 235 -7.99 8.02 14.20
CA TYR A 235 -6.96 8.18 15.23
C TYR A 235 -6.73 9.65 15.55
N ALA A 236 -6.77 10.01 16.83
CA ALA A 236 -6.64 11.40 17.29
C ALA A 236 -5.29 11.72 17.96
N GLY A 237 -4.41 10.73 18.15
CA GLY A 237 -3.15 10.91 18.84
C GLY A 237 -2.03 11.50 17.98
N GLU A 238 -0.86 11.63 18.61
CA GLU A 238 0.40 11.96 17.94
C GLU A 238 0.83 10.80 17.03
N LEU A 239 1.38 11.16 15.86
CA LEU A 239 1.83 10.24 14.83
C LEU A 239 3.32 10.41 14.56
N TYR A 240 3.96 9.33 14.15
CA TYR A 240 5.39 9.29 13.89
C TYR A 240 5.69 8.70 12.52
N ARG A 241 6.66 9.28 11.81
CA ARG A 241 7.17 8.73 10.55
C ARG A 241 8.68 8.89 10.48
N GLY A 242 9.38 7.77 10.44
CA GLY A 242 10.78 7.73 10.03
C GLY A 242 10.92 8.02 8.53
N ALA A 243 11.95 8.75 8.15
CA ALA A 243 12.25 9.07 6.77
C ALA A 243 13.77 9.13 6.55
N GLN A 244 14.22 8.70 5.38
CA GLN A 244 15.54 9.04 4.86
C GLN A 244 15.39 10.20 3.88
N LEU A 245 16.01 11.33 4.18
CA LEU A 245 16.00 12.53 3.34
C LEU A 245 17.43 12.92 2.97
N ASP A 246 17.61 13.45 1.75
CA ASP A 246 18.85 14.12 1.36
C ASP A 246 18.99 15.49 2.04
N GLU A 247 20.20 16.04 2.04
CA GLU A 247 20.50 17.31 2.70
C GLU A 247 19.69 18.48 2.14
N GLN A 248 19.47 18.50 0.82
CA GLN A 248 18.68 19.53 0.15
C GLN A 248 17.22 19.53 0.65
N THR A 249 16.63 18.36 0.79
CA THR A 249 15.27 18.20 1.29
C THR A 249 15.18 18.57 2.76
N ILE A 250 16.15 18.17 3.58
CA ILE A 250 16.22 18.54 5.00
C ILE A 250 16.27 20.06 5.16
N GLU A 251 17.12 20.73 4.39
CA GLU A 251 17.23 22.19 4.41
C GLU A 251 15.94 22.87 3.93
N SER A 252 15.25 22.30 2.95
CA SER A 252 13.93 22.79 2.52
C SER A 252 12.89 22.76 3.64
N TYR A 253 12.87 21.72 4.48
CA TYR A 253 12.01 21.68 5.67
C TYR A 253 12.42 22.74 6.70
N ARG A 254 13.72 22.88 6.97
CA ARG A 254 14.24 23.88 7.91
C ARG A 254 13.83 25.31 7.52
N GLN A 255 13.98 25.67 6.25
CA GLN A 255 13.60 26.99 5.73
C GLN A 255 12.09 27.23 5.69
N SER A 256 11.31 26.15 5.81
CA SER A 256 9.85 26.18 5.75
C SER A 256 9.18 26.19 7.11
N VAL A 257 9.93 26.33 8.22
CA VAL A 257 9.36 26.50 9.57
C VAL A 257 8.41 27.71 9.58
N GLY A 258 7.25 27.54 10.19
CA GLY A 258 6.14 28.49 10.21
C GLY A 258 5.29 28.52 8.93
N GLN A 259 5.67 27.80 7.87
CA GLN A 259 4.92 27.76 6.62
C GLN A 259 4.00 26.55 6.54
N THR A 260 2.86 26.73 5.89
CA THR A 260 1.97 25.63 5.50
C THR A 260 2.45 24.98 4.20
N LYS A 261 2.53 23.65 4.22
CA LYS A 261 2.92 22.81 3.09
C LYS A 261 1.91 21.68 2.90
N THR A 262 2.08 20.91 1.83
CA THR A 262 1.27 19.72 1.56
C THR A 262 2.17 18.52 1.30
N TRP A 263 1.72 17.34 1.73
CA TRP A 263 2.13 16.07 1.14
C TRP A 263 1.09 15.62 0.13
N ASP A 264 1.48 15.53 -1.15
CA ASP A 264 0.55 15.19 -2.22
C ASP A 264 0.17 13.70 -2.22
N ALA A 265 1.08 12.82 -1.81
CA ALA A 265 0.82 11.39 -1.68
C ALA A 265 0.21 11.03 -0.31
N PHE A 266 -0.39 9.83 -0.26
CA PHE A 266 -0.77 9.21 1.01
C PHE A 266 0.46 9.07 1.91
N SER A 267 0.27 9.34 3.20
CA SER A 267 1.36 9.33 4.17
C SER A 267 1.13 8.27 5.23
N SER A 268 1.95 7.24 5.09
CA SER A 268 2.10 6.09 5.94
C SER A 268 2.80 6.48 7.26
N THR A 269 2.13 6.42 8.41
CA THR A 269 2.68 6.78 9.73
C THR A 269 2.45 5.67 10.76
N SER A 270 3.03 5.79 11.95
CA SER A 270 2.88 4.84 13.06
C SER A 270 2.45 5.55 14.34
N LYS A 271 1.66 4.85 15.17
CA LYS A 271 1.40 5.24 16.56
C LYS A 271 2.62 5.03 17.46
N ASN A 272 3.56 4.19 17.04
CA ASN A 272 4.69 3.76 17.83
C ASN A 272 5.95 4.53 17.43
N ARG A 273 6.35 5.49 18.29
CA ARG A 273 7.54 6.30 18.08
C ARG A 273 8.81 5.46 17.89
N LYS A 274 9.02 4.43 18.72
CA LYS A 274 10.25 3.62 18.69
C LYS A 274 10.38 2.90 17.35
N LYS A 275 9.29 2.36 16.82
CA LYS A 275 9.26 1.73 15.49
C LYS A 275 9.62 2.76 14.40
N ALA A 276 8.95 3.91 14.37
CA ALA A 276 9.23 4.96 13.39
C ALA A 276 10.67 5.54 13.49
N GLU A 277 11.18 5.75 14.70
CA GLU A 277 12.49 6.33 14.97
C GLU A 277 13.65 5.38 14.60
N SER A 278 13.38 4.08 14.40
CA SER A 278 14.37 3.12 13.93
C SER A 278 14.77 3.28 12.45
N PHE A 279 14.06 4.12 11.68
CA PHE A 279 14.30 4.28 10.25
C PHE A 279 14.80 5.66 9.83
N GLY A 280 15.79 5.67 8.94
CA GLY A 280 16.29 6.86 8.27
C GLY A 280 16.93 7.91 9.19
N ASN A 281 17.32 9.03 8.61
CA ASN A 281 17.99 10.15 9.29
C ASN A 281 17.04 11.24 9.82
N VAL A 282 15.73 11.10 9.61
CA VAL A 282 14.69 12.06 10.03
C VAL A 282 13.55 11.34 10.76
N LEU A 283 13.01 11.98 11.79
CA LEU A 283 11.74 11.62 12.44
C LEU A 283 10.75 12.78 12.29
N PHE A 284 9.66 12.54 11.59
CA PHE A 284 8.49 13.42 11.64
C PHE A 284 7.66 13.11 12.89
N ILE A 285 7.34 14.16 13.64
CA ILE A 285 6.44 14.11 14.79
C ILE A 285 5.22 14.95 14.42
N ILE A 286 4.07 14.31 14.34
CA ILE A 286 2.92 14.87 13.64
C ILE A 286 1.75 14.94 14.61
N ASN A 287 1.31 16.15 14.89
CA ASN A 287 0.18 16.46 15.73
C ASN A 287 -0.98 17.01 14.91
N ARG A 288 -2.20 16.87 15.42
CA ARG A 288 -3.39 17.44 14.80
C ARG A 288 -3.66 18.83 15.36
N ASP A 289 -3.99 19.77 14.48
CA ASP A 289 -4.61 21.02 14.89
C ASP A 289 -6.03 20.75 15.41
N LYS A 290 -6.23 20.95 16.71
CA LYS A 290 -7.53 20.77 17.39
C LYS A 290 -8.55 21.86 17.05
N SER A 291 -8.11 22.97 16.44
CA SER A 291 -8.98 24.06 16.01
C SER A 291 -9.68 23.78 14.67
N THR A 292 -9.20 22.79 13.91
CA THR A 292 -9.78 22.46 12.60
C THR A 292 -11.02 21.59 12.74
N ARG A 293 -11.82 21.56 11.67
CA ARG A 293 -13.00 20.67 11.60
C ARG A 293 -12.64 19.18 11.57
N TYR A 294 -11.37 18.82 11.39
CA TYR A 294 -10.95 17.43 11.27
C TYR A 294 -10.78 16.80 12.66
N ARG A 295 -11.56 15.75 12.92
CA ARG A 295 -11.60 15.08 14.22
C ARG A 295 -10.44 14.11 14.45
N PHE A 296 -9.71 13.75 13.41
CA PHE A 296 -8.68 12.71 13.43
C PHE A 296 -7.43 13.17 12.69
N SER A 297 -6.26 12.71 13.14
CA SER A 297 -4.96 12.89 12.52
C SER A 297 -4.82 12.01 11.26
N GLY A 298 -5.52 10.88 11.23
CA GLY A 298 -5.59 9.94 10.12
C GLY A 298 -6.41 8.70 10.49
N MET A 299 -6.37 7.68 9.64
CA MET A 299 -7.09 6.42 9.79
C MET A 299 -6.17 5.33 10.35
N ASP A 300 -6.43 4.84 11.56
CA ASP A 300 -5.80 3.66 12.16
C ASP A 300 -6.19 2.41 11.38
N ILE A 301 -5.27 1.94 10.56
CA ILE A 301 -5.45 0.75 9.73
C ILE A 301 -4.67 -0.44 10.25
N SER A 302 -4.16 -0.38 11.49
CA SER A 302 -3.39 -1.48 12.07
C SER A 302 -4.16 -2.81 12.08
N SER A 303 -5.49 -2.79 12.28
CA SER A 303 -6.31 -4.01 12.25
C SER A 303 -6.65 -4.53 10.84
N ILE A 304 -6.35 -3.77 9.78
CA ILE A 304 -6.66 -4.10 8.38
C ILE A 304 -5.39 -4.37 7.60
N SER A 305 -4.29 -3.68 7.94
CA SER A 305 -3.00 -3.74 7.25
C SER A 305 -2.45 -5.17 7.23
N HIS A 306 -1.74 -5.50 6.14
CA HIS A 306 -0.90 -6.70 6.07
C HIS A 306 0.20 -6.69 7.14
N TYR A 307 0.51 -5.50 7.71
CA TYR A 307 1.53 -5.27 8.72
C TYR A 307 0.93 -4.66 10.00
N PRO A 308 0.14 -5.43 10.78
CA PRO A 308 -0.54 -4.90 11.97
C PRO A 308 0.43 -4.37 13.03
N GLU A 309 1.60 -5.00 13.13
CA GLU A 309 2.68 -4.60 14.04
C GLU A 309 3.29 -3.24 13.68
N GLU A 310 3.07 -2.68 12.50
CA GLU A 310 3.52 -1.31 12.20
C GLU A 310 2.70 -0.27 12.95
N GLU A 311 1.56 -0.67 13.53
CA GLU A 311 0.60 0.23 14.19
C GLU A 311 0.24 1.40 13.28
N GLU A 312 -0.01 1.07 12.00
CA GLU A 312 -0.11 2.03 10.92
C GLU A 312 -1.32 2.94 11.07
N VAL A 313 -1.08 4.25 10.93
CA VAL A 313 -2.11 5.26 10.70
C VAL A 313 -1.86 5.91 9.35
N LEU A 314 -2.86 5.86 8.47
CA LEU A 314 -2.80 6.40 7.13
C LEU A 314 -3.33 7.83 7.12
N ILE A 315 -2.49 8.77 6.73
CA ILE A 315 -2.88 10.15 6.42
C ILE A 315 -3.23 10.22 4.94
N ARG A 316 -4.42 10.73 4.63
CA ARG A 316 -4.88 10.87 3.24
C ARG A 316 -3.94 11.77 2.41
N ALA A 317 -3.90 11.53 1.10
CA ALA A 317 -3.23 12.37 0.13
C ALA A 317 -3.67 13.85 0.19
N ALA A 318 -2.79 14.74 -0.26
CA ALA A 318 -3.05 16.18 -0.37
C ALA A 318 -3.42 16.87 0.96
N ARG A 319 -2.93 16.35 2.10
CA ARG A 319 -3.11 16.95 3.43
C ARG A 319 -2.14 18.10 3.65
N ASN A 320 -2.68 19.20 4.18
CA ASN A 320 -1.91 20.36 4.55
C ASN A 320 -1.40 20.23 5.98
N PHE A 321 -0.23 20.80 6.24
CA PHE A 321 0.34 20.89 7.57
C PHE A 321 1.22 22.13 7.69
N THR A 322 1.39 22.65 8.89
CA THR A 322 2.42 23.66 9.20
C THR A 322 3.65 22.95 9.78
N ILE A 323 4.84 23.36 9.35
CA ILE A 323 6.09 22.92 10.00
C ILE A 323 6.29 23.81 11.21
N GLU A 324 6.03 23.31 12.41
CA GLU A 324 6.10 24.11 13.64
C GLU A 324 7.53 24.31 14.12
N LYS A 325 8.33 23.24 14.00
CA LYS A 325 9.65 23.19 14.62
C LYS A 325 10.57 22.24 13.86
N PHE A 326 11.84 22.57 13.85
CA PHE A 326 12.91 21.76 13.27
C PHE A 326 14.05 21.68 14.28
N GLU A 327 14.50 20.47 14.60
CA GLU A 327 15.58 20.23 15.55
C GLU A 327 16.51 19.13 15.04
N ARG A 328 17.74 19.10 15.58
CA ARG A 328 18.64 17.96 15.46
C ARG A 328 18.88 17.40 16.85
N ASP A 329 18.72 16.10 17.00
CA ASP A 329 19.05 15.40 18.24
C ASP A 329 20.56 15.17 18.27
N ASP A 330 21.26 15.80 19.21
CA ASP A 330 22.72 15.76 19.29
C ASP A 330 23.28 14.38 19.65
N LEU A 331 22.49 13.54 20.31
CA LEU A 331 22.91 12.20 20.74
C LEU A 331 22.84 11.20 19.58
N THR A 332 21.77 11.28 18.80
CA THR A 332 21.49 10.34 17.69
C THR A 332 21.91 10.89 16.33
N GLY A 333 22.19 12.20 16.24
CA GLY A 333 22.43 12.93 14.99
C GLY A 333 21.19 13.11 14.11
N LYS A 334 20.03 12.61 14.54
CA LYS A 334 18.79 12.53 13.76
C LYS A 334 18.04 13.85 13.76
N TYR A 335 17.45 14.22 12.62
CA TYR A 335 16.61 15.41 12.54
C TYR A 335 15.19 15.11 13.02
N ARG A 336 14.59 16.03 13.78
CA ARG A 336 13.19 15.99 14.22
C ARG A 336 12.42 17.14 13.59
N ILE A 337 11.35 16.81 12.90
CA ILE A 337 10.52 17.79 12.19
C ILE A 337 9.10 17.67 12.74
N PHE A 338 8.63 18.74 13.38
CA PHE A 338 7.33 18.79 14.02
C PHE A 338 6.31 19.39 13.07
N LEU A 339 5.23 18.64 12.79
CA LEU A 339 4.19 19.02 11.87
C LEU A 339 2.85 19.16 12.60
N LEU A 340 2.10 20.21 12.27
CA LEU A 340 0.73 20.40 12.72
C LEU A 340 -0.22 20.22 11.52
N LEU A 341 -0.99 19.13 11.51
CA LEU A 341 -1.93 18.78 10.44
C LEU A 341 -3.20 19.64 10.48
N HIS A 342 -3.62 20.09 9.28
CA HIS A 342 -4.79 20.95 9.06
C HIS A 342 -6.01 20.27 8.44
#